data_AF-A0A4R4QUY7-F1
#
_entry.id   AF-A0A4R4QUY7-F1
#
_cell.length_a   1.000
_cell.length_b   1.000
_cell.length_c   1.000
_cell.angle_alpha   90.00
_cell.angle_beta   90.00
_cell.angle_gamma   90.00
#
_symmetry.space_group_name_H-M   'P 1'
#
loop_
_entity.id
_entity.type
_entity.pdbx_description
1 polymer ?
#
loop_
_entity_poly.entity_id
_entity_poly.type
_entity_poly.pdbx_seq_one_letter_code
_entity_poly.pdbx_strand_id
1 'polypeptide(L)'
;MAEDGRGRNGDWLDNLGTWSEQQAADFELARAVIGSVIAAYSSRLGRTEDPAERDDLLAAQQRYMRERRLLTLDDREQIERILRDYPTVAREVSGLR
;
A
#
# COMPACT_ATOMS: atom_id res chain seq x y z
N MET A 1 -37.79 -43.55 1.94
CA MET A 1 -36.75 -43.61 0.89
C MET A 1 -36.17 -42.23 0.77
N ALA A 2 -34.86 -42.15 1.00
CA ALA A 2 -34.05 -40.95 0.96
C ALA A 2 -33.77 -40.53 -0.50
N GLU A 3 -33.38 -39.27 -0.66
CA GLU A 3 -32.34 -38.73 -1.56
C GLU A 3 -32.60 -37.21 -1.65
N ASP A 4 -32.15 -36.48 -0.64
CA ASP A 4 -30.83 -35.84 -0.58
C ASP A 4 -30.78 -34.51 -1.34
N GLY A 5 -30.97 -33.45 -0.55
CA GLY A 5 -30.54 -32.11 -0.91
C GLY A 5 -29.04 -32.12 -1.15
N ARG A 6 -28.63 -31.97 -2.40
CA ARG A 6 -27.24 -31.66 -2.73
C ARG A 6 -27.04 -30.16 -2.63
N GLY A 7 -26.27 -29.82 -1.61
CA GLY A 7 -25.94 -28.48 -1.21
C GLY A 7 -25.30 -27.68 -2.33
N ARG A 8 -25.91 -26.52 -2.58
CA ARG A 8 -25.28 -25.37 -3.21
C ARG A 8 -24.37 -24.70 -2.17
N ASN A 9 -23.32 -25.41 -1.73
CA ASN A 9 -22.37 -24.94 -0.73
C ASN A 9 -20.98 -25.49 -1.09
N GLY A 10 -20.36 -24.91 -2.11
CA GLY A 10 -19.00 -25.28 -2.54
C GLY A 10 -18.08 -24.09 -2.83
N ASP A 11 -18.61 -22.90 -3.05
CA ASP A 11 -17.80 -21.76 -3.55
C ASP A 11 -17.27 -20.84 -2.44
N TRP A 12 -17.74 -20.98 -1.19
CA TRP A 12 -17.43 -20.04 -0.11
C TRP A 12 -16.23 -20.45 0.77
N LEU A 13 -15.70 -21.66 0.58
CA LEU A 13 -14.58 -22.19 1.38
C LEU A 13 -13.22 -22.11 0.66
N ASP A 14 -13.19 -22.09 -0.68
CA ASP A 14 -11.94 -21.88 -1.44
C ASP A 14 -11.44 -20.42 -1.39
N ASN A 15 -12.25 -19.50 -0.86
CA ASN A 15 -11.94 -18.08 -0.77
C ASN A 15 -11.39 -17.65 0.61
N LEU A 16 -11.08 -18.59 1.52
CA LEU A 16 -10.76 -18.31 2.93
C LEU A 16 -9.31 -18.58 3.38
N GLY A 17 -8.36 -18.87 2.49
CA GLY A 17 -7.03 -19.26 2.98
C GLY A 17 -5.83 -19.16 2.05
N THR A 18 -5.98 -18.75 0.79
CA THR A 18 -4.81 -18.60 -0.08
C THR A 18 -5.04 -17.41 -0.98
N TRP A 19 -4.42 -16.28 -0.65
CA TRP A 19 -4.35 -15.15 -1.55
C TRP A 19 -3.84 -15.60 -2.91
N SER A 20 -4.38 -15.03 -3.99
CA SER A 20 -3.84 -15.34 -5.31
C SER A 20 -2.40 -14.84 -5.39
N GLU A 21 -1.56 -15.49 -6.19
CA GLU A 21 -0.18 -15.05 -6.43
C GLU A 21 -0.14 -13.57 -6.88
N GLN A 22 -1.14 -13.15 -7.66
CA GLN A 22 -1.30 -11.76 -8.10
C GLN A 22 -1.56 -10.81 -6.92
N GLN A 23 -2.42 -11.18 -5.97
CA GLN A 23 -2.71 -10.36 -4.79
C GLN A 23 -1.49 -10.18 -3.89
N ALA A 24 -0.72 -11.25 -3.70
CA ALA A 24 0.54 -11.17 -2.96
C ALA A 24 1.57 -10.29 -3.69
N ALA A 25 1.67 -10.41 -5.01
CA ALA A 25 2.56 -9.58 -5.82
C ALA A 25 2.17 -8.09 -5.76
N ASP A 26 0.88 -7.77 -5.89
CA ASP A 26 0.39 -6.39 -5.84
C ASP A 26 0.60 -5.76 -4.45
N PHE A 27 0.40 -6.53 -3.38
CA PHE A 27 0.67 -6.09 -2.02
C PHE A 27 2.17 -5.78 -1.79
N GLU A 28 3.07 -6.67 -2.20
CA GLU A 28 4.51 -6.43 -2.09
C GLU A 28 4.95 -5.24 -2.95
N LEU A 29 4.40 -5.10 -4.15
CA LEU A 29 4.64 -3.95 -5.00
C LEU A 29 4.15 -2.65 -4.35
N ALA A 30 2.95 -2.63 -3.77
CA ALA A 30 2.43 -1.46 -3.06
C ALA A 30 3.30 -1.09 -1.84
N ARG A 31 3.80 -2.08 -1.09
CA ARG A 31 4.76 -1.86 0.01
C ARG A 31 6.07 -1.24 -0.48
N ALA A 32 6.56 -1.67 -1.64
CA ALA A 32 7.75 -1.10 -2.27
C ALA A 32 7.51 0.34 -2.71
N VAL A 33 6.36 0.62 -3.35
CA VAL A 33 5.97 1.97 -3.81
C VAL A 33 5.85 2.95 -2.64
N ILE A 34 5.17 2.59 -1.54
CA ILE A 34 5.16 3.46 -0.33
C ILE A 34 6.58 3.65 0.22
N GLY A 35 7.41 2.60 0.19
CA GLY A 35 8.82 2.69 0.57
C GLY A 35 9.58 3.76 -0.22
N SER A 36 9.36 3.83 -1.54
CA SER A 36 9.96 4.86 -2.39
C SER A 36 9.49 6.28 -2.04
N VAL A 37 8.21 6.48 -1.70
CA VAL A 37 7.71 7.77 -1.21
C VAL A 37 8.42 8.18 0.09
N ILE A 38 8.51 7.26 1.06
CA ILE A 38 9.19 7.52 2.34
C ILE A 38 10.66 7.89 2.10
N ALA A 39 11.35 7.19 1.20
CA ALA A 39 12.73 7.48 0.84
C ALA A 39 12.89 8.86 0.17
N ALA A 40 11.95 9.26 -0.70
CA ALA A 40 11.93 10.59 -1.29
C ALA A 40 11.82 11.68 -0.21
N TYR A 41 10.91 11.52 0.76
CA TYR A 41 10.79 12.43 1.90
C TYR A 41 12.07 12.46 2.75
N SER A 42 12.67 11.30 3.06
CA SER A 42 13.95 11.26 3.81
C SER A 42 15.05 12.02 3.07
N SER A 43 15.11 11.85 1.75
CA SER A 43 16.10 12.54 0.91
C SER A 43 15.88 14.05 0.93
N ARG A 44 14.63 14.51 0.85
CA ARG A 44 14.29 15.95 0.92
C ARG A 44 14.60 16.52 2.31
N LEU A 45 14.18 15.84 3.37
CA LEU A 45 14.49 16.19 4.76
C LEU A 45 15.99 16.33 5.04
N GLY A 46 16.83 15.53 4.39
CA GLY A 46 18.29 15.64 4.51
C GLY A 46 18.88 16.92 3.91
N ARG A 47 18.11 17.64 3.09
CA ARG A 47 18.52 18.89 2.40
C ARG A 47 17.77 20.13 2.88
N THR A 48 16.67 19.98 3.62
CA THR A 48 15.87 21.11 4.11
C THR A 48 16.46 21.67 5.40
N GLU A 49 16.81 22.95 5.39
CA GLU A 49 17.33 23.69 6.56
C GLU A 49 16.22 24.44 7.31
N ASP A 50 15.15 24.83 6.62
CA ASP A 50 14.03 25.56 7.22
C ASP A 50 13.24 24.67 8.21
N PRO A 51 13.11 25.07 9.49
CA PRO A 51 12.43 24.25 10.49
C PRO A 51 10.95 23.99 10.19
N ALA A 52 10.23 24.97 9.65
CA ALA A 52 8.81 24.83 9.36
C ALA A 52 8.56 23.84 8.21
N GLU A 53 9.33 23.97 7.12
CA GLU A 53 9.27 23.00 6.01
C GLU A 53 9.72 21.60 6.47
N ARG A 54 10.72 21.48 7.35
CA ARG A 54 11.11 20.19 7.92
C ARG A 54 9.98 19.53 8.69
N ASP A 55 9.24 20.28 9.51
CA ASP A 55 8.13 19.74 10.29
C ASP A 55 6.99 19.24 9.39
N ASP A 56 6.67 19.99 8.33
CA ASP A 56 5.67 19.59 7.34
C ASP A 56 6.08 18.29 6.60
N LEU A 57 7.35 18.21 6.18
CA LEU A 57 7.91 17.03 5.53
C LEU A 57 7.95 15.81 6.47
N LEU A 58 8.26 16.01 7.76
CA LEU A 58 8.22 14.96 8.78
C LEU A 58 6.79 14.46 9.00
N ALA A 59 5.81 15.36 9.10
CA ALA A 59 4.41 14.99 9.25
C ALA A 59 3.91 14.16 8.05
N ALA A 60 4.27 14.60 6.84
CA ALA A 60 3.94 13.86 5.60
C ALA A 60 4.62 12.48 5.57
N GLN A 61 5.91 12.39 5.90
CA GLN A 61 6.62 11.11 5.96
C GLN A 61 5.98 10.15 6.97
N GLN A 62 5.68 10.63 8.18
CA GLN A 62 5.07 9.81 9.24
C GLN A 62 3.71 9.24 8.82
N ARG A 63 2.92 10.01 8.05
CA ARG A 63 1.68 9.51 7.46
C ARG A 63 1.94 8.29 6.57
N TYR A 64 2.89 8.37 5.62
CA TYR A 64 3.19 7.25 4.73
C TYR A 64 3.81 6.04 5.46
N MET A 65 4.63 6.29 6.49
CA MET A 65 5.13 5.22 7.36
C MET A 65 3.99 4.49 8.09
N ARG A 66 3.01 5.23 8.59
CA ARG A 66 1.82 4.65 9.23
C ARG A 66 0.97 3.87 8.22
N GLU A 67 0.74 4.41 7.03
CA GLU A 67 0.03 3.72 5.96
C GLU A 67 0.73 2.40 5.59
N ARG A 68 2.05 2.40 5.41
CA ARG A 68 2.82 1.17 5.13
C ARG A 68 2.74 0.14 6.26
N ARG A 69 2.71 0.60 7.51
CA ARG A 69 2.62 -0.27 8.70
C ARG A 69 1.23 -0.92 8.81
N LEU A 70 0.18 -0.19 8.43
CA LEU A 70 -1.21 -0.65 8.54
C LEU A 70 -1.69 -1.39 7.30
N LEU A 71 -1.00 -1.28 6.16
CA LEU A 71 -1.37 -1.96 4.93
C LEU A 71 -1.37 -3.48 5.13
N THR A 72 -2.51 -4.09 4.87
CA THR A 72 -2.72 -5.52 4.82
C THR A 72 -3.01 -5.97 3.40
N LEU A 73 -2.95 -7.28 3.18
CA LEU A 73 -3.19 -7.86 1.86
C LEU A 73 -4.69 -7.83 1.48
N ASP A 74 -5.58 -7.71 2.47
CA ASP A 74 -7.03 -7.57 2.26
C ASP A 74 -7.44 -6.15 1.82
N ASP A 75 -6.56 -5.16 1.95
CA ASP A 75 -6.83 -3.76 1.61
C ASP A 75 -6.73 -3.47 0.10
N ARG A 76 -7.50 -4.18 -0.72
CA ARG A 76 -7.40 -4.13 -2.20
C ARG A 76 -7.51 -2.72 -2.78
N GLU A 77 -8.52 -1.94 -2.35
CA GLU A 77 -8.71 -0.57 -2.83
C GLU A 77 -7.53 0.35 -2.50
N GLN A 78 -6.95 0.16 -1.32
CA GLN A 78 -5.79 0.91 -0.87
C GLN A 78 -4.53 0.51 -1.63
N ILE A 79 -4.33 -0.79 -1.89
CA ILE A 79 -3.24 -1.31 -2.74
C ILE A 79 -3.33 -0.67 -4.13
N GLU A 80 -4.50 -0.72 -4.77
CA GLU A 80 -4.73 -0.12 -6.09
C GLU A 80 -4.46 1.40 -6.09
N ARG A 81 -4.91 2.10 -5.06
CA ARG A 81 -4.65 3.54 -4.87
C ARG A 81 -3.15 3.83 -4.77
N ILE A 82 -2.42 3.06 -3.98
CA ILE A 82 -0.97 3.21 -3.82
C ILE A 82 -0.28 3.02 -5.17
N LEU A 83 -0.59 1.92 -5.88
CA LEU A 83 0.04 1.60 -7.15
C LEU A 83 -0.20 2.67 -8.22
N ARG A 84 -1.40 3.28 -8.21
CA ARG A 84 -1.78 4.32 -9.16
C ARG A 84 -1.17 5.69 -8.82
N ASP A 85 -1.27 6.12 -7.57
CA ASP A 85 -1.09 7.53 -7.21
C ASP A 85 0.31 7.84 -6.64
N TYR A 86 0.89 6.90 -5.89
CA TYR A 86 2.10 7.17 -5.11
C TYR A 86 3.39 7.26 -5.92
N PRO A 87 3.52 6.65 -7.12
CA PRO A 87 4.65 6.94 -8.00
C PRO A 87 4.75 8.42 -8.38
N THR A 88 3.62 9.12 -8.55
CA THR A 88 3.60 10.57 -8.83
C THR A 88 4.06 11.35 -7.60
N VAL A 89 3.57 11.00 -6.41
CA VAL A 89 4.01 11.62 -5.14
C VAL A 89 5.53 11.49 -4.96
N ALA A 90 6.09 10.30 -5.20
CA ALA A 90 7.54 10.07 -5.06
C ALA A 90 8.35 10.97 -6.00
N ARG A 91 7.89 11.17 -7.24
CA ARG A 91 8.51 12.05 -8.24
C ARG A 91 8.45 13.52 -7.82
N GLU A 92 7.28 13.98 -7.39
CA GLU A 92 7.05 15.36 -6.92
C GLU A 92 7.94 15.70 -5.73
N VAL A 93 8.02 14.81 -4.74
CA VAL A 93 8.86 15.01 -3.54
C VAL A 93 10.35 14.99 -3.90
N SER A 94 10.75 14.14 -4.85
CA SER A 94 12.14 14.05 -5.32
C SER A 94 12.56 15.20 -6.23
N GLY A 95 11.62 16.04 -6.69
CA GLY A 95 11.88 17.11 -7.66
C GLY A 95 12.12 16.60 -9.09
N LEU A 96 11.75 15.35 -9.37
CA LEU A 96 11.81 14.76 -10.71
C LEU A 96 10.47 15.03 -11.40
N ARG A 97 10.46 15.91 -12.40
CA ARG A 97 9.28 16.23 -13.21
C ARG A 97 9.38 15.62 -14.59
#